data_AF-A0A0M3K1E8-F1
#
_entry.id   AF-A0A0M3K1E8-F1
#
_cell.length_a   1.000
_cell.length_b   1.000
_cell.length_c   1.000
_cell.angle_alpha   90.00
_cell.angle_beta   90.00
_cell.angle_gamma   90.00
#
_symmetry.space_group_name_H-M   'P 1'
#
loop_
_entity.id
_entity.type
_entity.pdbx_description
1 polymer ?
#
loop_
_entity_poly.entity_id
_entity_poly.type
_entity_poly.pdbx_seq_one_letter_code
_entity_poly.pdbx_strand_id
1 'polypeptide(L)'
;MNSIQPRALRFLQAANACRYWPTGRGIYHNNAKTFLVWVNEEDHLRIISMQNGGNVGQIRGIHGEHSESADGVYDISNKARLGLTEFEAVKQMYDGVKHLIELEKQA
;
A
#
# COMPACT_ATOMS: atom_id res chain seq x y z
N MET A 1 18.23 -9.03 15.23
CA MET A 1 17.68 -8.10 14.22
C MET A 1 16.91 -8.95 13.24
N ASN A 2 15.58 -8.99 13.32
CA ASN A 2 14.80 -9.99 12.61
C ASN A 2 14.71 -9.62 11.12
N SER A 3 15.25 -10.49 10.27
CA SER A 3 15.30 -10.28 8.82
C SER A 3 13.91 -10.41 8.20
N ILE A 4 13.23 -9.28 8.00
CA ILE A 4 12.10 -9.20 7.07
C ILE A 4 12.66 -9.22 5.64
N GLN A 5 13.28 -10.33 5.24
CA GLN A 5 13.40 -10.65 3.82
C GLN A 5 12.06 -11.30 3.47
N PRO A 6 11.19 -10.66 2.66
CA PRO A 6 9.90 -11.24 2.35
C PRO A 6 10.14 -12.49 1.51
N ARG A 7 9.96 -13.66 2.13
CA ARG A 7 9.90 -14.96 1.43
C ARG A 7 8.75 -14.99 0.40
N ALA A 8 7.85 -14.01 0.46
CA ALA A 8 6.66 -13.82 -0.35
C ALA A 8 6.90 -13.32 -1.80
N LEU A 9 7.96 -12.53 -2.06
CA LEU A 9 8.10 -11.84 -3.35
C LEU A 9 8.92 -12.63 -4.38
N ARG A 10 8.42 -13.83 -4.71
CA ARG A 10 8.98 -14.72 -5.77
C ARG A 10 9.14 -14.00 -7.11
N PHE A 11 8.25 -13.06 -7.43
CA PHE A 11 8.31 -12.25 -8.65
C PHE A 11 9.52 -11.30 -8.68
N LEU A 12 9.78 -10.57 -7.59
CA LEU A 12 10.96 -9.70 -7.48
C LEU A 12 12.28 -10.50 -7.49
N GLN A 13 12.28 -11.68 -6.88
CA GLN A 13 13.42 -12.60 -6.95
C GLN A 13 13.68 -13.08 -8.39
N ALA A 14 12.64 -13.50 -9.11
CA ALA A 14 12.74 -13.91 -10.51
C ALA A 14 13.21 -12.76 -11.43
N ALA A 15 12.83 -11.51 -11.13
CA ALA A 15 13.29 -10.31 -11.81
C ALA A 15 14.74 -9.89 -11.47
N ASN A 16 15.47 -10.64 -10.62
CA ASN A 16 16.76 -10.26 -10.05
C ASN A 16 16.75 -8.92 -9.28
N ALA A 17 15.57 -8.46 -8.85
CA ALA A 17 15.38 -7.21 -8.12
C ALA A 17 15.83 -7.30 -6.66
N CYS A 18 15.92 -8.50 -6.08
CA CYS A 18 16.36 -8.73 -4.69
C CYS A 18 17.88 -8.97 -4.51
N ARG A 19 18.72 -8.67 -5.51
CA ARG A 19 20.18 -8.87 -5.42
C ARG A 19 20.80 -8.08 -4.26
N TYR A 20 21.81 -8.69 -3.62
CA TYR A 20 22.56 -8.15 -2.48
C TYR A 20 21.75 -7.83 -1.21
N TRP A 21 20.51 -8.31 -1.09
CA TRP A 21 19.66 -8.12 0.10
C TRP A 21 20.41 -8.52 1.40
N PRO A 22 20.36 -7.72 2.49
CA PRO A 22 19.58 -6.49 2.70
C PRO A 22 20.33 -5.19 2.36
N THR A 23 21.48 -5.26 1.68
CA THR A 23 22.39 -4.11 1.48
C THR A 23 21.67 -2.95 0.79
N GLY A 24 21.79 -1.74 1.36
CA GLY A 24 21.20 -0.51 0.81
C GLY A 24 19.67 -0.41 0.95
N ARG A 25 19.03 -1.33 1.70
CA ARG A 25 17.58 -1.35 1.91
C ARG A 25 17.21 -0.93 3.32
N GLY A 26 16.04 -0.33 3.47
CA GLY A 26 15.56 0.10 4.78
C GLY A 26 14.15 0.70 4.76
N ILE A 27 13.65 1.01 5.94
CA ILE A 27 12.38 1.70 6.14
C ILE A 27 12.65 2.91 7.04
N TYR A 28 12.38 4.11 6.53
CA TYR A 28 12.18 5.29 7.37
C TYR A 28 10.73 5.32 7.85
N HIS A 29 10.48 5.76 9.08
CA HIS A 29 9.14 6.13 9.53
C HIS A 29 9.19 7.28 10.55
N ASN A 30 8.11 8.06 10.61
CA ASN A 30 7.92 9.03 11.71
C ASN A 30 7.55 8.31 13.02
N ASN A 31 7.63 9.01 14.16
CA ASN A 31 7.32 8.42 15.48
C ASN A 31 5.91 7.83 15.58
N ALA A 32 4.93 8.45 14.93
CA ALA A 32 3.54 8.01 14.89
C ALA A 32 3.29 6.82 13.94
N LYS A 33 4.29 6.40 13.14
CA LYS A 33 4.17 5.40 12.06
C LYS A 33 3.07 5.72 11.05
N THR A 34 2.77 7.00 10.85
CA THR A 34 1.79 7.47 9.85
C THR A 34 2.42 7.92 8.53
N PHE A 35 3.72 8.17 8.54
CA PHE A 35 4.53 8.45 7.36
C PHE A 35 5.69 7.46 7.34
N LEU A 36 5.82 6.71 6.25
CA LEU A 36 6.91 5.77 6.04
C LEU A 36 7.50 5.97 4.64
N VAL A 37 8.77 5.61 4.48
CA VAL A 37 9.40 5.48 3.16
C VAL A 37 10.15 4.16 3.13
N TRP A 38 9.78 3.27 2.23
CA TRP A 38 10.57 2.08 1.94
C TRP A 38 11.64 2.47 0.92
N VAL A 39 12.88 2.06 1.18
CA VAL A 39 14.06 2.41 0.37
C VAL A 39 14.61 1.14 -0.27
N ASN A 40 14.73 1.18 -1.60
CA ASN A 40 15.25 0.08 -2.44
C ASN A 40 14.56 -1.26 -2.16
N GLU A 41 13.24 -1.32 -2.27
CA GLU A 41 12.45 -2.53 -2.05
C GLU A 41 12.10 -3.16 -3.41
N GLU A 42 10.94 -2.84 -3.97
CA GLU A 42 10.62 -2.97 -5.41
C GLU A 42 11.15 -1.75 -6.19
N ASP A 43 10.69 -0.56 -5.83
CA ASP A 43 11.18 0.73 -6.33
C ASP A 43 12.35 1.29 -5.50
N HIS A 44 13.03 2.32 -6.04
CA HIS A 44 14.01 3.10 -5.28
C HIS A 44 13.42 3.70 -4.00
N LEU A 45 12.20 4.26 -4.09
CA LEU A 45 11.46 4.86 -2.97
C LEU A 45 9.97 4.57 -3.10
N ARG A 46 9.35 3.99 -2.05
CA ARG A 46 7.89 3.94 -1.89
C ARG A 46 7.49 4.83 -0.73
N ILE A 47 6.89 5.98 -1.02
CA ILE A 47 6.40 6.92 0.01
C ILE A 47 5.01 6.44 0.45
N ILE A 48 4.88 6.09 1.73
CA ILE A 48 3.68 5.50 2.29
C ILE A 48 3.04 6.46 3.29
N SER A 49 1.73 6.55 3.11
CA SER A 49 0.78 7.23 3.95
C SER A 49 -0.03 6.15 4.66
N MET A 50 0.06 6.00 6.00
CA MET A 50 -0.88 5.14 6.77
C MET A 50 -1.50 5.78 8.04
N GLN A 51 -2.76 5.45 8.38
CA GLN A 51 -3.41 5.66 9.69
C GLN A 51 -4.66 4.77 9.80
N ASN A 52 -5.31 4.74 10.96
CA ASN A 52 -6.59 4.04 11.15
C ASN A 52 -7.79 4.92 10.74
N GLY A 53 -8.91 4.30 10.33
CA GLY A 53 -10.18 4.96 10.01
C GLY A 53 -10.44 5.12 8.50
N GLY A 54 -11.35 6.03 8.12
CA GLY A 54 -11.78 6.26 6.73
C GLY A 54 -11.78 7.72 6.23
N ASN A 55 -11.20 8.67 6.99
CA ASN A 55 -11.14 10.09 6.62
C ASN A 55 -10.13 10.38 5.48
N VAL A 56 -10.44 10.04 4.22
CA VAL A 56 -9.51 10.15 3.06
C VAL A 56 -8.81 11.51 2.92
N GLY A 57 -9.43 12.63 3.31
CA GLY A 57 -8.77 13.95 3.34
C GLY A 57 -7.61 14.08 4.34
N GLN A 58 -7.53 13.16 5.29
CA GLN A 58 -6.45 12.96 6.26
C GLN A 58 -5.76 11.59 6.09
N ILE A 59 -6.20 10.75 5.11
CA ILE A 59 -5.88 9.31 5.01
C ILE A 59 -4.91 8.89 3.91
N ARG A 60 -4.62 7.60 4.05
CA ARG A 60 -3.36 7.00 4.45
C ARG A 60 -3.76 5.59 4.93
N GLY A 61 -3.53 4.51 4.17
CA GLY A 61 -4.12 3.17 4.42
C GLY A 61 -3.17 2.08 4.96
N ILE A 62 -3.70 0.95 5.43
CA ILE A 62 -2.92 -0.12 6.10
C ILE A 62 -2.92 -1.46 5.35
N HIS A 63 -1.73 -2.05 5.23
CA HIS A 63 -1.37 -3.27 4.48
C HIS A 63 -1.60 -3.23 2.96
N GLY A 64 -0.62 -3.74 2.22
CA GLY A 64 -0.59 -3.70 0.75
C GLY A 64 -0.72 -5.08 0.12
N GLU A 65 -0.41 -5.15 -1.17
CA GLU A 65 -0.74 -6.25 -2.05
C GLU A 65 -0.13 -7.61 -1.59
N HIS A 66 -0.95 -8.67 -1.67
CA HIS A 66 -0.63 -10.10 -1.42
C HIS A 66 -0.77 -10.68 0.02
N SER A 67 -1.72 -10.22 0.82
CA SER A 67 -2.26 -11.02 1.95
C SER A 67 -3.67 -11.57 1.65
N GLU A 68 -3.99 -12.77 2.15
CA GLU A 68 -5.39 -13.22 2.21
C GLU A 68 -6.21 -12.29 3.13
N SER A 69 -7.47 -12.05 2.78
CA SER A 69 -8.40 -11.24 3.58
C SER A 69 -8.78 -11.99 4.86
N ALA A 70 -8.19 -11.58 5.99
CA ALA A 70 -8.64 -12.01 7.31
C ALA A 70 -9.97 -11.32 7.66
N ASP A 71 -10.91 -12.07 8.24
CA ASP A 71 -12.13 -11.57 8.89
C ASP A 71 -13.00 -10.59 8.05
N GLY A 72 -13.02 -10.78 6.73
CA GLY A 72 -13.79 -9.95 5.80
C GLY A 72 -13.21 -8.54 5.55
N VAL A 73 -11.97 -8.29 5.97
CA VAL A 73 -11.26 -7.02 5.69
C VAL A 73 -10.54 -7.13 4.34
N TYR A 74 -10.81 -6.17 3.44
CA TYR A 74 -10.23 -6.11 2.10
C TYR A 74 -9.48 -4.78 1.89
N ASP A 75 -8.31 -4.82 1.23
CA ASP A 75 -7.67 -3.62 0.69
C ASP A 75 -8.37 -3.21 -0.63
N ILE A 76 -8.69 -1.92 -0.76
CA ILE A 76 -9.41 -1.36 -1.90
C ILE A 76 -8.64 -0.12 -2.37
N SER A 77 -8.10 -0.19 -3.58
CA SER A 77 -7.33 0.89 -4.18
C SER A 77 -7.71 1.14 -5.65
N ASN A 78 -7.34 2.31 -6.18
CA ASN A 78 -7.56 2.63 -7.59
C ASN A 78 -6.65 1.78 -8.50
N LYS A 79 -7.26 1.07 -9.45
CA LYS A 79 -6.53 0.29 -10.46
C LYS A 79 -5.77 1.18 -11.46
N ALA A 80 -6.32 2.33 -11.82
CA ALA A 80 -5.72 3.23 -12.79
C ALA A 80 -4.62 4.09 -12.15
N ARG A 81 -3.41 4.07 -12.74
CA ARG A 81 -2.21 4.78 -12.25
C ARG A 81 -1.55 5.69 -13.30
N LEU A 82 -1.93 5.58 -14.57
CA LEU A 82 -1.38 6.33 -15.70
C LEU A 82 -2.53 6.85 -16.57
N GLY A 83 -2.36 8.05 -17.15
CA GLY A 83 -3.39 8.69 -17.99
C GLY A 83 -4.44 9.51 -17.22
N LEU A 84 -4.16 9.83 -15.95
CA LEU A 84 -4.98 10.66 -15.07
C LEU A 84 -4.09 11.39 -14.06
N THR A 85 -4.60 12.46 -13.45
CA THR A 85 -3.94 13.20 -12.36
C THR A 85 -4.05 12.47 -11.02
N GLU A 86 -3.21 12.84 -10.06
CA GLU A 86 -3.23 12.32 -8.68
C GLU A 86 -4.56 12.64 -7.97
N PHE A 87 -5.17 13.79 -8.29
CA PHE A 87 -6.49 14.16 -7.79
C PHE A 87 -7.59 13.23 -8.33
N GLU A 88 -7.58 12.94 -9.63
CA GLU A 88 -8.53 12.00 -10.24
C GLU A 88 -8.33 10.58 -9.69
N ALA A 89 -7.08 10.17 -9.42
CA ALA A 89 -6.76 8.87 -8.84
C ALA A 89 -7.38 8.69 -7.44
N VAL A 90 -7.17 9.67 -6.56
CA VAL A 90 -7.71 9.61 -5.18
C VAL A 90 -9.22 9.81 -5.17
N LYS A 91 -9.76 10.63 -6.08
CA LYS A 91 -11.21 10.82 -6.23
C LYS A 91 -11.91 9.56 -6.72
N GLN A 92 -11.35 8.86 -7.71
CA GLN A 92 -11.88 7.59 -8.21
C GLN A 92 -11.95 6.53 -7.11
N MET A 93 -10.89 6.44 -6.29
CA MET A 93 -10.85 5.54 -5.13
C MET A 93 -11.92 5.91 -4.10
N TYR A 94 -12.01 7.19 -3.71
CA TYR A 94 -12.98 7.67 -2.73
C TYR A 94 -14.44 7.46 -3.18
N ASP A 95 -14.78 7.84 -4.41
CA ASP A 95 -16.14 7.69 -4.95
C ASP A 95 -16.51 6.20 -5.06
N GLY A 96 -15.57 5.34 -5.48
CA GLY A 96 -15.75 3.89 -5.58
C GLY A 96 -15.98 3.24 -4.21
N VAL A 97 -15.13 3.52 -3.21
CA VAL A 97 -15.29 3.01 -1.83
C VAL A 97 -16.62 3.49 -1.23
N LYS A 98 -16.98 4.77 -1.44
CA LYS A 98 -18.27 5.30 -0.97
C LYS A 98 -19.46 4.56 -1.60
N HIS A 99 -19.38 4.21 -2.88
CA HIS A 99 -20.42 3.45 -3.56
C HIS A 99 -20.53 2.01 -3.03
N LEU A 100 -19.41 1.32 -2.80
CA LEU A 100 -19.38 -0.02 -2.20
C LEU A 100 -20.02 -0.03 -0.79
N ILE A 101 -19.71 0.97 0.05
CA ILE A 101 -20.33 1.12 1.38
C ILE A 101 -21.85 1.35 1.29
N GLU A 102 -22.33 2.00 0.23
CA GLU A 102 -23.76 2.22 0.04
C GLU A 102 -24.48 0.96 -0.45
N LEU A 103 -23.86 0.17 -1.32
CA LEU A 103 -24.37 -1.13 -1.74
C LEU A 103 -24.47 -2.13 -0.57
N GLU A 104 -23.46 -2.17 0.30
CA GLU A 104 -23.43 -3.03 1.49
C GLU A 104 -24.58 -2.73 2.47
N LYS A 105 -25.01 -1.46 2.58
CA LYS A 105 -26.16 -1.08 3.43
C LYS A 105 -27.53 -1.44 2.83
N GLN A 106 -27.56 -1.82 1.56
CA GLN A 106 -28.79 -2.14 0.82
C GLN A 106 -28.96 -3.66 0.62
N ALA A 107 -28.02 -4.46 1.12
CA ALA A 107 -28.05 -5.92 1.16
C ALA A 107 -28.78 -6.46 2.41
#